data_AF-A0A949PJM0-F1
#
_entry.id   AF-A0A949PJM0-F1
#
_cell.length_a   1.000
_cell.length_b   1.000
_cell.length_c   1.000
_cell.angle_alpha   90.00
_cell.angle_beta   90.00
_cell.angle_gamma   90.00
#
_symmetry.space_group_name_H-M   'P 1'
#
loop_
_entity.id
_entity.type
_entity.pdbx_description
1 polymer ?
#
loop_
_entity_poly.entity_id
_entity_poly.type
_entity_poly.pdbx_seq_one_letter_code
_entity_poly.pdbx_strand_id
1 'polypeptide(L)' 'MPTLTRILALLAVIAAIAYGAMLALASFVEPTPHQITVEIPASKIRQTVIAPPPPPPVAAPAQED' A
#
# COMPACT_ATOMS: atom_id res chain seq x y z
N MET A 1 34.81 27.49 18.45
CA MET A 1 35.58 28.23 17.42
C MET A 1 34.62 28.70 16.33
N PRO A 2 34.69 29.97 15.90
CA PRO A 2 33.71 30.58 14.99
C PRO A 2 33.50 29.84 13.66
N THR A 3 34.49 29.05 13.23
CA THR A 3 34.49 28.22 12.03
C THR A 3 33.51 27.04 12.12
N LEU A 4 33.48 26.29 13.23
CA LEU A 4 32.63 25.10 13.38
C LEU A 4 31.14 25.50 13.39
N THR A 5 30.79 26.52 14.18
CA THR A 5 29.40 27.02 14.28
C THR A 5 28.89 27.56 12.95
N ARG A 6 29.74 28.19 12.13
CA ARG A 6 29.38 28.63 10.77
C ARG A 6 29.08 27.46 9.84
N ILE A 7 29.87 26.40 9.89
CA ILE A 7 29.64 25.19 9.07
C ILE A 7 28.31 24.53 9.46
N LEU A 8 28.05 24.38 10.76
CA LEU A 8 26.77 23.81 11.21
C LEU A 8 25.57 24.68 10.83
N ALA A 9 25.70 26.00 10.97
CA ALA A 9 24.64 26.92 10.54
C ALA A 9 24.36 26.81 9.04
N LEU A 10 25.41 26.71 8.21
CA LEU A 10 25.26 26.51 6.77
C LEU A 10 24.54 25.19 6.46
N LEU A 11 24.94 24.09 7.11
CA LEU A 11 24.27 22.80 6.94
C LEU A 11 22.81 22.83 7.38
N ALA A 12 22.50 23.49 8.49
CA ALA A 12 21.12 23.66 8.97
C ALA A 12 20.26 24.42 7.95
N VAL A 13 20.81 25.46 7.32
CA VAL A 13 20.12 26.21 6.27
C VAL A 13 19.87 25.33 5.05
N ILE A 14 20.87 24.56 4.59
CA ILE A 14 20.71 23.64 3.45
C ILE A 14 19.65 22.58 3.76
N ALA A 15 19.70 21.98 4.94
CA ALA A 15 18.72 20.98 5.37
C ALA A 15 17.31 21.57 5.44
N ALA A 16 17.16 22.79 5.96
CA ALA A 16 15.88 23.49 6.01
C ALA A 16 15.33 23.76 4.61
N ILE A 17 16.18 24.17 3.65
CA ILE A 17 15.76 24.40 2.27
C ILE A 17 15.33 23.08 1.60
N ALA A 18 16.13 22.02 1.73
CA ALA A 18 15.82 20.73 1.14
C ALA A 18 14.52 20.14 1.70
N TYR A 19 14.37 20.18 3.03
CA TYR A 19 13.16 19.71 3.70
C TYR A 19 11.94 20.59 3.37
N GLY A 20 12.12 21.92 3.35
CA GLY A 20 11.06 22.86 2.98
C GLY A 20 10.59 22.66 1.53
N ALA A 21 11.52 22.42 0.60
CA ALA A 21 11.19 22.08 -0.77
C ALA A 21 10.41 20.76 -0.85
N MET A 22 10.87 19.70 -0.15
CA MET A 22 10.16 18.42 -0.11
C MET A 22 8.75 18.56 0.47
N LEU A 23 8.61 19.28 1.58
CA LEU A 23 7.32 19.53 2.24
C LEU A 23 6.37 20.31 1.33
N ALA A 24 6.88 21.32 0.62
CA ALA A 24 6.11 22.08 -0.35
C ALA A 24 5.62 21.19 -1.49
N LEU A 25 6.49 20.35 -2.06
CA LEU A 25 6.10 19.39 -3.10
C LEU A 25 5.03 18.43 -2.59
N ALA A 26 5.22 17.85 -1.41
CA ALA A 26 4.29 16.87 -0.84
C ALA A 26 2.90 17.46 -0.52
N SER A 27 2.84 18.76 -0.18
CA SER A 27 1.60 19.41 0.27
C SER A 27 0.84 20.13 -0.84
N PHE A 28 1.56 20.65 -1.85
CA PHE A 28 0.98 21.51 -2.88
C PHE A 28 0.99 20.90 -4.28
N VAL A 29 1.60 19.72 -4.48
CA VAL A 29 1.64 19.05 -5.77
C VAL A 29 0.83 17.76 -5.71
N GLU A 30 -0.19 17.67 -6.56
CA GLU A 30 -0.99 16.46 -6.72
C GLU A 30 -0.29 15.50 -7.70
N PRO A 31 -0.07 14.23 -7.31
CA PRO A 31 0.55 13.24 -8.19
C PRO A 31 -0.46 12.76 -9.24
N THR A 32 -0.06 12.80 -10.51
CA THR A 32 -0.89 12.27 -11.61
C THR A 32 -0.92 10.73 -11.57
N PRO A 33 -2.10 10.11 -11.35
CA PRO A 33 -2.22 8.66 -11.39
C PRO A 33 -2.08 8.18 -12.84
N HIS A 34 -1.30 7.11 -13.05
CA HIS A 34 -1.17 6.44 -14.33
C HIS A 34 -1.62 4.98 -14.21
N GLN A 35 -2.22 4.45 -15.28
CA GLN A 35 -2.70 3.09 -15.30
C GLN A 35 -1.51 2.12 -15.41
N ILE A 36 -1.34 1.26 -14.41
CA ILE A 36 -0.35 0.18 -14.43
C ILE A 36 -1.09 -1.13 -14.70
N THR A 37 -0.90 -1.70 -15.89
CA THR A 37 -1.37 -3.05 -16.22
C THR A 37 -0.26 -4.04 -15.89
N VAL A 38 -0.50 -4.91 -14.91
CA VAL A 38 0.41 -6.02 -14.59
C VAL A 38 -0.21 -7.30 -15.13
N GLU A 39 0.54 -8.01 -15.98
CA GLU A 39 0.15 -9.35 -16.41
C GLU A 39 0.26 -10.31 -15.23
N ILE A 40 -0.84 -10.98 -14.89
CA ILE A 40 -0.86 -11.96 -13.80
C ILE A 40 -0.64 -13.33 -14.44
N PRO A 41 0.57 -13.94 -14.30
CA PRO A 41 0.80 -15.27 -14.84
C PRO A 41 -0.09 -16.28 -14.13
N ALA A 42 -0.76 -17.13 -14.91
CA ALA A 42 -1.70 -18.14 -14.41
C ALA A 42 -1.11 -19.04 -13.31
N SER A 43 0.21 -19.28 -13.34
CA SER A 43 0.97 -20.03 -12.33
C SER A 43 0.90 -19.44 -10.90
N LYS A 44 0.50 -18.17 -10.75
CA LYS A 44 0.38 -17.47 -9.47
C LYS A 44 -1.07 -17.34 -8.97
N ILE A 45 -2.06 -17.74 -9.76
CA ILE A 45 -3.48 -17.67 -9.39
C ILE A 45 -3.84 -18.93 -8.59
N ARG A 46 -3.99 -18.79 -7.26
CA ARG A 46 -4.62 -19.83 -6.41
C ARG A 46 -6.10 -19.54 -6.28
N GLN A 47 -6.87 -19.94 -7.29
CA GLN A 47 -8.33 -19.91 -7.24
C GLN A 47 -8.80 -20.98 -6.25
N THR A 48 -8.88 -20.63 -4.98
CA THR A 48 -9.65 -21.42 -4.00
C THR A 48 -11.10 -21.31 -4.40
N VAL A 49 -11.60 -22.33 -5.09
CA VAL A 49 -13.03 -22.50 -5.36
C VAL A 49 -13.70 -22.66 -3.99
N ILE A 50 -14.40 -21.62 -3.54
CA ILE A 50 -15.31 -21.73 -2.39
C ILE A 50 -16.43 -22.65 -2.87
N ALA A 51 -16.36 -23.93 -2.50
CA ALA A 51 -17.44 -24.85 -2.75
C ALA A 51 -18.71 -24.28 -2.11
N PRO A 52 -19.87 -24.28 -2.79
CA PRO A 52 -21.14 -24.02 -2.14
C PRO A 52 -21.22 -24.86 -0.86
N PRO A 53 -21.66 -24.30 0.28
CA PRO A 53 -21.84 -25.08 1.49
C PRO A 53 -22.68 -26.31 1.13
N PRO A 54 -22.30 -27.52 1.60
CA PRO A 54 -23.04 -28.72 1.28
C PRO A 54 -24.52 -28.48 1.58
N PRO A 55 -25.44 -28.87 0.67
CA PRO A 55 -26.85 -28.68 0.91
C PRO A 55 -27.18 -29.26 2.29
N PRO A 56 -27.97 -28.56 3.13
CA PRO A 56 -28.36 -29.10 4.42
C PRO A 56 -28.86 -30.52 4.21
N PRO A 57 -28.53 -31.48 5.08
CA PRO A 57 -29.05 -32.84 4.97
C PRO A 57 -30.54 -32.68 4.77
N VAL A 58 -31.03 -33.01 3.56
CA VAL A 58 -32.45 -33.09 3.29
C VAL A 58 -33.02 -33.83 4.48
N ALA A 59 -33.89 -33.15 5.23
CA ALA A 59 -34.39 -33.60 6.51
C ALA A 59 -34.54 -35.11 6.45
N ALA A 60 -33.71 -35.82 7.24
CA ALA A 60 -33.80 -37.27 7.33
C ALA A 60 -35.29 -37.55 7.49
N PRO A 61 -35.94 -38.24 6.53
CA PRO A 61 -37.32 -38.56 6.75
C PRO A 61 -37.27 -39.46 7.97
N ALA A 62 -38.01 -39.06 9.00
CA ALA A 62 -38.50 -40.03 9.95
C ALA A 62 -39.15 -41.14 9.12
N GLN A 63 -38.42 -42.24 8.99
CA GLN A 63 -38.85 -43.56 8.54
C GLN A 63 -38.30 -44.43 9.67
N GLU A 64 -38.97 -44.60 10.81
CA GLU A 64 -40.37 -45.00 11.03
C GLU A 64 -40.72 -46.24 10.20
N ASP A 65 -40.08 -47.37 10.54
CA ASP A 65 -40.69 -48.63 11.03
C ASP A 65 -39.56 -49.58 11.51
#